data_AF-A0A948GFA5-F1
#
_entry.id   AF-A0A948GFA5-F1
#
_cell.length_a   1.000
_cell.length_b   1.000
_cell.length_c   1.000
_cell.angle_alpha   90.00
_cell.angle_beta   90.00
_cell.angle_gamma   90.00
#
_symmetry.space_group_name_H-M   'P 1'
#
loop_
_entity.id
_entity.type
_entity.pdbx_description
1 polymer ?
#
loop_
_entity_poly.entity_id
_entity_poly.type
_entity_poly.pdbx_seq_one_letter_code
_entity_poly.pdbx_strand_id
1 'polypeptide(L)'
;RRSLIEWSDGDKTDLILTTGGTGVSPRDVTPDATREVIDREIPGMAEEMRRRSAAVTPHAMISRAVAGIRGRTLIINLPGSPKGAMENLAVLLPALAHAIEKIKGDNRDCAS
;
A
#
# COMPACT_ATOMS: atom_id res chain seq x y z
N ARG A 1 -1.00 6.53 -12.08
CA ARG A 1 -2.46 6.74 -12.11
C ARG A 1 -3.18 5.81 -13.10
N ARG A 2 -3.01 5.95 -14.43
CA ARG A 2 -3.76 5.17 -15.45
C ARG A 2 -3.77 3.65 -15.19
N SER A 3 -2.59 3.05 -14.99
CA SER A 3 -2.48 1.61 -14.72
C SER A 3 -3.18 1.19 -13.42
N LEU A 4 -3.19 2.04 -12.39
CA LEU A 4 -3.91 1.75 -11.14
C LEU A 4 -5.42 1.68 -11.39
N ILE A 5 -5.96 2.59 -12.20
CA ILE A 5 -7.37 2.59 -12.59
C ILE A 5 -7.68 1.34 -13.42
N GLU A 6 -6.94 1.13 -14.50
CA GLU A 6 -7.17 0.02 -15.43
C GLU A 6 -7.12 -1.35 -14.74
N TRP A 7 -6.14 -1.58 -13.86
CA TRP A 7 -6.02 -2.85 -13.16
C TRP A 7 -7.06 -3.02 -12.05
N SER A 8 -7.41 -1.96 -11.32
CA SER A 8 -8.39 -2.06 -10.23
C SER A 8 -9.83 -2.14 -10.72
N ASP A 9 -10.13 -1.50 -11.86
CA ASP A 9 -11.48 -1.48 -12.42
C ASP A 9 -11.78 -2.75 -13.23
N GLY A 10 -10.76 -3.57 -13.50
CA GLY A 10 -10.93 -4.92 -14.01
C GLY A 10 -11.27 -5.92 -12.91
N ASP A 11 -12.17 -6.87 -13.17
CA ASP A 11 -12.64 -7.86 -12.19
C ASP A 11 -11.60 -8.94 -11.76
N LYS A 12 -10.30 -8.72 -12.00
CA LYS A 12 -9.27 -9.76 -11.84
C LYS A 12 -8.13 -9.41 -10.90
N THR A 13 -8.10 -8.21 -10.33
CA THR A 13 -6.96 -7.75 -9.50
C THR A 13 -7.39 -7.48 -8.06
N ASP A 14 -6.97 -8.36 -7.16
CA ASP A 14 -7.24 -8.22 -5.72
C ASP A 14 -6.20 -7.32 -5.02
N LEU A 15 -4.97 -7.27 -5.54
CA LEU A 15 -3.84 -6.55 -4.94
C LEU A 15 -2.96 -5.91 -6.01
N ILE A 16 -2.60 -4.65 -5.80
CA ILE A 16 -1.59 -3.91 -6.58
C ILE A 16 -0.49 -3.46 -5.62
N LEU A 17 0.75 -3.84 -5.95
CA LEU A 17 1.95 -3.35 -5.29
C LEU A 17 2.69 -2.42 -6.24
N THR A 18 2.91 -1.17 -5.82
CA THR A 18 3.80 -0.26 -6.55
C THR A 18 5.16 -0.22 -5.85
N THR A 19 6.24 0.00 -6.59
CA THR A 19 7.58 0.17 -6.01
C THR A 19 8.22 1.47 -6.52
N GLY A 20 8.80 2.23 -5.60
CA GLY A 20 9.49 3.49 -5.92
C GLY A 20 8.57 4.71 -6.04
N GLY A 21 9.19 5.89 -6.14
CA GLY A 21 8.47 7.17 -6.27
C GLY A 21 7.76 7.63 -4.99
N THR A 22 8.15 7.13 -3.82
CA THR A 22 7.50 7.39 -2.52
C THR A 22 8.24 8.38 -1.63
N GLY A 23 9.39 8.91 -2.06
CA GLY A 23 10.16 9.89 -1.30
C GLY A 23 9.62 11.31 -1.41
N VAL A 24 10.54 12.28 -1.22
CA VAL A 24 10.27 13.73 -1.26
C VAL A 24 10.94 14.41 -2.47
N SER A 25 11.48 13.65 -3.42
CA SER A 25 12.00 14.21 -4.67
C SER A 25 10.84 14.82 -5.48
N PRO A 26 11.05 15.89 -6.26
CA PRO A 26 10.03 16.44 -7.15
C PRO A 26 9.43 15.44 -8.15
N ARG A 27 10.13 14.32 -8.41
CA ARG A 27 9.67 13.24 -9.29
C ARG A 27 8.92 12.12 -8.56
N ASP A 28 8.99 12.10 -7.23
CA ASP A 28 8.31 11.09 -6.41
C ASP A 28 6.83 11.46 -6.35
N VAL A 29 6.01 10.85 -7.21
CA VAL A 29 4.57 11.15 -7.35
C VAL A 29 3.67 9.93 -7.13
N THR A 30 4.24 8.78 -6.76
CA THR A 30 3.49 7.52 -6.62
C THR A 30 2.38 7.65 -5.56
N PRO A 31 2.63 8.20 -4.35
CA PRO A 31 1.59 8.36 -3.35
C PRO A 31 0.46 9.31 -3.78
N ASP A 32 0.78 10.40 -4.47
CA ASP A 32 -0.22 11.36 -4.98
C ASP A 32 -1.11 10.67 -6.01
N ALA A 33 -0.49 9.94 -6.96
CA ALA A 33 -1.22 9.18 -7.97
C ALA A 33 -2.06 8.03 -7.38
N THR A 34 -1.68 7.46 -6.24
CA THR A 34 -2.50 6.48 -5.51
C THR A 34 -3.66 7.17 -4.79
N ARG A 35 -3.42 8.28 -4.08
CA ARG A 35 -4.49 9.06 -3.42
C ARG A 35 -5.56 9.56 -4.38
N GLU A 36 -5.19 9.92 -5.60
CA GLU A 36 -6.12 10.36 -6.63
C GLU A 36 -7.10 9.28 -7.12
N VAL A 37 -6.83 7.98 -6.85
CA VAL A 37 -7.61 6.87 -7.42
C VAL A 37 -8.27 5.97 -6.39
N ILE A 38 -7.78 5.94 -5.16
CA ILE A 38 -8.39 5.16 -4.08
C ILE A 38 -9.69 5.82 -3.61
N ASP A 39 -10.66 4.99 -3.24
CA ASP A 39 -11.92 5.42 -2.61
C ASP A 39 -11.72 5.69 -1.12
N ARG A 40 -10.78 4.98 -0.49
CA ARG A 40 -10.50 5.06 0.95
C ARG A 40 -9.05 4.71 1.26
N GLU A 41 -8.41 5.53 2.10
CA GLU A 41 -7.07 5.23 2.65
C GLU A 41 -7.12 4.18 3.77
N ILE A 42 -6.04 3.40 3.89
CA ILE A 42 -5.74 2.52 5.02
C ILE A 42 -4.47 3.06 5.71
N PRO A 43 -4.57 4.12 6.53
CA PRO A 43 -3.40 4.78 7.11
C PRO A 43 -2.56 3.84 7.98
N GLY A 44 -3.20 2.92 8.72
CA GLY A 44 -2.50 1.98 9.61
C GLY A 44 -1.45 1.10 8.93
N MET A 45 -1.66 0.69 7.66
CA MET A 45 -0.64 -0.05 6.91
C MET A 45 0.58 0.82 6.59
N ALA A 46 0.36 2.06 6.18
CA ALA A 46 1.44 3.00 5.86
C ALA A 46 2.19 3.45 7.12
N GLU A 47 1.48 3.64 8.23
CA GLU A 47 2.06 3.94 9.54
C GLU A 47 2.94 2.79 10.03
N GLU A 48 2.47 1.55 9.95
CA GLU A 48 3.24 0.39 10.41
C GLU A 48 4.48 0.15 9.57
N MET A 49 4.36 0.28 8.24
CA MET A 49 5.49 0.26 7.30
C MET A 49 6.56 1.29 7.66
N ARG A 50 6.16 2.55 7.92
CA ARG A 50 7.07 3.62 8.37
C ARG A 50 7.67 3.32 9.74
N ARG A 51 6.87 2.88 10.72
CA ARG A 51 7.31 2.56 12.09
C ARG A 51 8.40 1.50 12.06
N ARG A 52 8.18 0.40 11.32
CA ARG A 52 9.14 -0.70 11.17
C ARG A 52 10.39 -0.27 10.44
N SER A 53 10.25 0.48 9.34
CA SER A 53 11.40 1.02 8.60
C SER A 53 12.20 2.02 9.43
N ALA A 54 11.56 2.81 10.31
CA ALA A 54 12.23 3.79 11.17
C ALA A 54 13.14 3.13 12.23
N ALA A 55 12.84 1.90 12.63
CA ALA A 55 13.72 1.11 13.48
C ALA A 55 15.01 0.65 12.75
N VAL A 56 15.02 0.67 11.42
CA VAL A 56 16.18 0.32 10.58
C VAL A 56 16.94 1.55 10.09
N THR A 57 16.22 2.61 9.70
CA THR A 57 16.82 3.87 9.24
C THR A 57 15.95 5.08 9.60
N PRO A 58 16.53 6.20 10.09
CA PRO A 58 15.77 7.42 10.35
C PRO A 58 15.13 7.99 9.08
N HIS A 59 15.68 7.71 7.89
CA HIS A 59 15.14 8.21 6.61
C HIS A 59 13.76 7.65 6.27
N ALA A 60 13.28 6.61 6.96
CA ALA A 60 11.91 6.14 6.79
C ALA A 60 10.86 7.23 7.04
N MET A 61 11.17 8.23 7.88
CA MET A 61 10.23 9.30 8.24
C MET A 61 9.82 10.19 7.06
N ILE A 62 10.64 10.27 6.01
CA ILE A 62 10.34 11.08 4.82
C ILE A 62 9.56 10.31 3.75
N SER A 63 9.25 9.02 3.97
CA SER A 63 8.43 8.25 3.04
C SER A 63 6.98 8.74 3.05
N ARG A 64 6.47 9.10 1.88
CA ARG A 64 5.08 9.49 1.65
C ARG A 64 4.18 8.32 1.24
N ALA A 65 4.69 7.09 1.26
CA ALA A 65 3.94 5.88 0.87
C ALA A 65 2.54 5.81 1.51
N VAL A 66 1.56 5.38 0.72
CA VAL A 66 0.18 5.13 1.17
C VAL A 66 -0.26 3.71 0.86
N ALA A 67 -1.30 3.29 1.57
CA ALA A 67 -2.10 2.11 1.23
C ALA A 67 -3.57 2.53 1.19
N GLY A 68 -4.35 1.94 0.30
CA GLY A 68 -5.76 2.29 0.13
C GLY A 68 -6.52 1.29 -0.71
N ILE A 69 -7.82 1.49 -0.81
CA ILE A 69 -8.77 0.62 -1.51
C ILE A 69 -9.33 1.38 -2.71
N ARG A 70 -9.39 0.72 -3.86
CA ARG A 70 -10.18 1.14 -5.02
C ARG A 70 -11.10 0.00 -5.43
N GLY A 71 -12.41 0.19 -5.36
CA GLY A 71 -13.40 -0.87 -5.57
C GLY A 71 -13.15 -2.05 -4.65
N ARG A 72 -12.72 -3.19 -5.23
CA ARG A 72 -12.36 -4.42 -4.51
C ARG A 72 -10.86 -4.72 -4.52
N THR A 73 -10.04 -3.74 -4.89
CA THR A 73 -8.58 -3.88 -5.02
C THR A 73 -7.87 -3.14 -3.91
N LEU A 74 -6.94 -3.83 -3.24
CA LEU A 74 -5.99 -3.23 -2.32
C LEU A 74 -4.79 -2.67 -3.09
N ILE A 75 -4.40 -1.43 -2.83
CA ILE A 75 -3.23 -0.77 -3.44
C ILE A 75 -2.25 -0.39 -2.33
N ILE A 76 -0.98 -0.81 -2.44
CA ILE A 76 0.08 -0.51 -1.46
C ILE A 76 1.31 0.05 -2.17
N ASN A 77 1.83 1.19 -1.70
CA ASN A 77 3.10 1.70 -2.16
C ASN A 77 4.27 1.16 -1.32
N LEU A 78 5.18 0.45 -1.96
CA LEU A 78 6.42 -0.04 -1.37
C LEU A 78 7.62 0.84 -1.75
N PRO A 79 8.69 0.85 -0.94
CA PRO A 79 9.95 1.51 -1.30
C PRO A 79 10.53 1.04 -2.64
N GLY A 80 11.38 1.86 -3.25
CA GLY A 80 12.03 1.55 -4.53
C GLY A 80 13.21 0.58 -4.43
N SER A 81 13.83 0.45 -3.25
CA SER A 81 14.92 -0.52 -3.07
C SER A 81 14.34 -1.93 -2.89
N PRO A 82 14.92 -2.98 -3.51
CA PRO A 82 14.43 -4.35 -3.34
C PRO A 82 14.37 -4.78 -1.87
N LYS A 83 15.39 -4.43 -1.08
CA LYS A 83 15.42 -4.68 0.37
C LYS A 83 14.26 -3.99 1.09
N GLY A 84 14.07 -2.69 0.86
CA GLY A 84 13.01 -1.93 1.52
C GLY A 84 11.61 -2.41 1.13
N ALA A 85 11.41 -2.80 -0.13
CA ALA A 85 10.16 -3.38 -0.61
C ALA A 85 9.84 -4.71 0.10
N MET A 86 10.81 -5.62 0.17
CA MET A 86 10.62 -6.91 0.85
C MET A 86 10.36 -6.75 2.35
N GLU A 87 11.13 -5.89 3.03
CA GLU A 87 10.95 -5.62 4.46
C GLU A 87 9.57 -5.02 4.75
N ASN A 88 9.12 -4.05 3.94
CA ASN A 88 7.81 -3.42 4.12
C ASN A 88 6.66 -4.36 3.77
N LEU A 89 6.80 -5.20 2.74
CA LEU A 89 5.78 -6.21 2.42
C LEU A 89 5.67 -7.24 3.54
N ALA A 90 6.80 -7.72 4.08
CA ALA A 90 6.84 -8.69 5.17
C ALA A 90 6.09 -8.22 6.42
N VAL A 91 6.15 -6.91 6.70
CA VAL A 91 5.40 -6.27 7.80
C VAL A 91 3.89 -6.40 7.61
N LEU A 92 3.40 -6.37 6.37
CA LEU A 92 1.97 -6.40 6.05
C LEU A 92 1.44 -7.82 5.82
N LEU A 93 2.29 -8.79 5.48
CA LEU A 93 1.91 -10.17 5.19
C LEU A 93 0.90 -10.77 6.20
N PRO A 94 1.06 -10.60 7.54
CA PRO A 94 0.14 -11.20 8.49
C PRO A 94 -1.31 -10.71 8.36
N ALA A 95 -1.51 -9.47 7.90
CA ALA A 95 -2.84 -8.87 7.73
C ALA A 95 -3.33 -8.92 6.28
N LEU A 96 -2.47 -9.24 5.32
CA LEU A 96 -2.73 -9.01 3.90
C LEU A 96 -3.87 -9.88 3.36
N ALA A 97 -3.88 -11.17 3.68
CA ALA A 97 -4.92 -12.09 3.24
C ALA A 97 -6.30 -11.67 3.78
N HIS A 98 -6.38 -11.43 5.09
CA HIS A 98 -7.62 -11.00 5.73
C HIS A 98 -8.11 -9.65 5.17
N ALA A 99 -7.21 -8.68 4.94
CA ALA A 99 -7.57 -7.40 4.35
C ALA A 99 -8.20 -7.56 2.95
N ILE A 100 -7.62 -8.41 2.10
CA ILE A 100 -8.16 -8.70 0.76
C ILE A 100 -9.55 -9.34 0.85
N GLU A 101 -9.72 -10.35 1.72
CA GLU A 101 -11.02 -11.01 1.92
C GLU A 101 -12.09 -10.01 2.39
N LYS A 102 -11.74 -9.13 3.33
CA LYS A 102 -12.61 -8.05 3.82
C LYS A 102 -13.02 -7.08 2.73
N ILE A 103 -12.07 -6.65 1.90
CA ILE A 103 -12.35 -5.74 0.77
C ILE A 103 -13.31 -6.40 -0.23
N LYS A 104 -13.25 -7.73 -0.39
CA LYS A 104 -14.14 -8.50 -1.28
C LYS A 104 -15.52 -8.81 -0.68
N GLY A 105 -15.78 -8.39 0.56
CA GLY A 105 -17.09 -8.54 1.21
C GLY A 105 -17.19 -9.69 2.21
N ASP A 106 -16.07 -10.21 2.72
CA ASP A 106 -16.07 -11.18 3.80
C ASP A 106 -16.57 -10.58 5.13
N ASN A 107 -17.49 -11.28 5.78
CA ASN A 107 -18.16 -10.84 7.00
C ASN A 107 -17.55 -11.41 8.30
N ARG A 108 -16.51 -12.27 8.25
CA ARG A 108 -15.82 -12.80 9.45
C ARG A 108 -15.22 -11.69 10.32
N ASP A 109 -15.28 -11.75 11.65
CA ASP A 109 -14.76 -10.66 12.48
C ASP A 109 -13.24 -10.44 12.34
N CYS A 110 -12.77 -9.21 12.54
CA CYS A 110 -11.33 -8.89 12.49
C CYS A 110 -10.54 -9.40 13.72
N ALA A 111 -11.24 -9.86 14.76
CA ALA A 111 -10.66 -10.31 16.01
C ALA A 111 -10.55 -11.85 16.12
N SER A 112 -10.95 -12.57 15.08
CA SER A 112 -10.90 -14.04 15.02
C SER A 112 -9.56 -14.57 14.54
#